data_AF-A0AB39TU93-F1
#
_entry.id   AF-A0AB39TU93-F1
#
_cell.length_a   1.000
_cell.length_b   1.000
_cell.length_c   1.000
_cell.angle_alpha   90.00
_cell.angle_beta   90.00
_cell.angle_gamma   90.00
#
_symmetry.space_group_name_H-M   'P 1'
#
loop_
_entity.id
_entity.type
_entity.pdbx_description
1 polymer ?
#
loop_
_entity_poly.entity_id
_entity_poly.type
_entity_poly.pdbx_seq_one_letter_code
_entity_poly.pdbx_strand_id
1 'polypeptide(L)'
;MLTAEMDGMDGMDGMDDTEALNHLHTGADYLRLAERTADPAVLGELARRAEYPFVWQAIARNAAAPTEALAALVGRRNSDHNDNRLTHLLAAHPAVTGAALDGLVESVAALLAEGERPYAAVLRLAARPELPAERIRALGRLPGASARLRRGITRALAARTAA
;
A
#
# COMPACT_ATOMS: atom_id res chain seq x y z
N MET A 1 -5.46 -48.96 -4.51
CA MET A 1 -6.76 -48.26 -4.57
C MET A 1 -6.59 -47.04 -3.67
N LEU A 2 -6.22 -45.91 -4.27
CA LEU A 2 -5.81 -44.66 -3.60
C LEU A 2 -6.87 -43.61 -3.97
N THR A 3 -7.72 -43.26 -3.02
CA THR A 3 -8.69 -42.17 -3.12
C THR A 3 -8.97 -41.64 -1.72
N ALA A 4 -9.11 -40.31 -1.62
CA ALA A 4 -9.16 -39.44 -0.43
C ALA A 4 -7.75 -39.06 0.06
N GLU A 5 -7.34 -37.78 0.14
CA GLU A 5 -8.10 -36.56 0.42
C GLU A 5 -7.64 -35.41 -0.50
N MET A 6 -8.54 -34.94 -1.36
CA MET A 6 -8.47 -33.64 -2.04
C MET A 6 -9.61 -32.77 -1.50
N ASP A 7 -9.68 -32.61 -0.18
CA ASP A 7 -10.72 -31.81 0.47
C ASP A 7 -10.06 -30.60 1.13
N GLY A 8 -10.34 -29.41 0.60
CA GLY A 8 -9.72 -28.16 1.06
C GLY A 8 -9.63 -27.04 0.04
N MET A 9 -10.18 -27.20 -1.18
CA MET A 9 -10.14 -26.16 -2.20
C MET A 9 -11.42 -25.32 -2.36
N ASP A 10 -12.53 -25.65 -1.66
CA ASP A 10 -13.85 -25.03 -1.89
C ASP A 10 -14.45 -24.27 -0.68
N GLY A 11 -13.76 -24.20 0.47
CA GLY A 11 -14.41 -23.79 1.74
C GLY A 11 -14.74 -22.31 1.94
N MET A 12 -14.31 -21.41 1.04
CA MET A 12 -14.50 -19.96 1.20
C MET A 12 -15.55 -19.40 0.23
N ASP A 13 -15.90 -20.10 -0.85
CA ASP A 13 -16.83 -19.61 -1.88
C ASP A 13 -18.28 -19.81 -1.41
N GLY A 14 -18.86 -18.76 -0.82
CA GLY A 14 -20.22 -18.74 -0.29
C GLY A 14 -20.32 -18.30 1.17
N MET A 15 -19.19 -18.23 1.88
CA MET A 15 -19.12 -17.74 3.26
C MET A 15 -19.10 -16.21 3.29
N ASP A 16 -19.83 -15.60 4.24
CA ASP A 16 -19.77 -14.15 4.41
C ASP A 16 -18.36 -13.71 4.87
N ASP A 17 -18.01 -12.45 4.59
CA ASP A 17 -16.64 -11.98 4.80
C ASP A 17 -16.21 -11.97 6.28
N THR A 18 -17.16 -11.85 7.22
CA THR A 18 -16.89 -11.87 8.66
C THR A 18 -16.64 -13.30 9.15
N GLU A 19 -17.39 -14.26 8.64
CA GLU A 19 -17.17 -15.68 8.92
C GLU A 19 -15.85 -16.15 8.28
N ALA A 20 -15.55 -15.73 7.05
CA ALA A 20 -14.29 -16.02 6.36
C ALA A 20 -13.05 -15.54 7.15
N LEU A 21 -13.14 -14.42 7.87
CA LEU A 21 -12.05 -13.93 8.74
C LEU A 21 -11.67 -14.91 9.85
N ASN A 22 -12.62 -15.72 10.35
CA ASN A 22 -12.39 -16.66 11.43
C ASN A 22 -11.76 -17.98 10.95
N HIS A 23 -11.76 -18.22 9.64
CA HIS A 23 -11.25 -19.44 9.00
C HIS A 23 -9.95 -19.20 8.20
N LEU A 24 -9.25 -18.10 8.46
CA LEU A 24 -7.98 -17.80 7.80
C LEU A 24 -6.83 -18.61 8.41
N HIS A 25 -6.33 -19.58 7.67
CA HIS A 25 -5.26 -20.47 8.13
C HIS A 25 -3.96 -20.31 7.35
N THR A 26 -4.03 -19.85 6.10
CA THR A 26 -2.87 -19.70 5.22
C THR A 26 -2.80 -18.30 4.63
N GLY A 27 -1.61 -17.87 4.20
CA GLY A 27 -1.47 -16.61 3.48
C GLY A 27 -2.35 -16.52 2.22
N ALA A 28 -2.64 -17.65 1.56
CA ALA A 28 -3.55 -17.70 0.41
C ALA A 28 -4.99 -17.36 0.80
N ASP A 29 -5.44 -17.74 2.00
CA ASP A 29 -6.78 -17.40 2.50
C ASP A 29 -6.90 -15.90 2.75
N TYR A 30 -5.87 -15.32 3.39
CA TYR A 30 -5.78 -13.87 3.60
C TYR A 30 -5.79 -13.11 2.27
N LEU A 31 -5.03 -13.60 1.28
CA LEU A 31 -4.98 -12.97 -0.04
C LEU A 31 -6.34 -13.02 -0.74
N ARG A 32 -6.96 -14.20 -0.79
CA ARG A 32 -8.26 -14.40 -1.44
C ARG A 32 -9.33 -13.50 -0.81
N LEU A 33 -9.36 -13.41 0.52
CA LEU A 33 -10.30 -12.54 1.21
C LEU A 33 -10.02 -11.06 0.90
N ALA A 34 -8.76 -10.61 0.99
CA ALA A 34 -8.38 -9.23 0.69
C ALA A 34 -8.72 -8.80 -0.75
N GLU A 35 -8.65 -9.71 -1.71
CA GLU A 35 -8.96 -9.42 -3.12
C GLU A 35 -10.47 -9.36 -3.41
N ARG A 36 -11.28 -10.19 -2.74
CA ARG A 36 -12.72 -10.29 -3.03
C ARG A 36 -13.61 -9.41 -2.17
N THR A 37 -13.22 -9.14 -0.92
CA THR A 37 -14.08 -8.45 0.03
C THR A 37 -14.31 -7.01 -0.39
N ALA A 38 -15.54 -6.54 -0.25
CA ALA A 38 -15.90 -5.13 -0.37
C ALA A 38 -16.19 -4.50 1.00
N ASP A 39 -16.06 -5.26 2.09
CA ASP A 39 -16.34 -4.79 3.45
C ASP A 39 -15.11 -4.03 4.02
N PRO A 40 -15.24 -2.71 4.29
CA PRO A 40 -14.16 -1.92 4.85
C PRO A 40 -13.70 -2.39 6.23
N ALA A 41 -14.59 -2.95 7.05
CA ALA A 41 -14.26 -3.44 8.39
C ALA A 41 -13.39 -4.70 8.31
N VAL A 42 -13.69 -5.58 7.36
CA VAL A 42 -12.90 -6.79 7.07
C VAL A 42 -11.52 -6.42 6.56
N LEU A 43 -11.42 -5.46 5.63
CA LEU A 43 -10.13 -4.94 5.16
C LEU A 43 -9.31 -4.31 6.31
N GLY A 44 -9.97 -3.61 7.24
CA GLY A 44 -9.34 -3.07 8.43
C GLY A 44 -8.76 -4.15 9.34
N GLU A 45 -9.47 -5.26 9.53
CA GLU A 45 -8.98 -6.37 10.35
C GLU A 45 -7.84 -7.13 9.65
N LEU A 46 -7.96 -7.37 8.35
CA LEU A 46 -6.88 -7.95 7.54
C LEU A 46 -5.62 -7.10 7.59
N ALA A 47 -5.74 -5.77 7.49
CA ALA A 47 -4.60 -4.87 7.57
C ALA A 47 -3.89 -4.94 8.94
N ARG A 48 -4.64 -5.20 10.03
CA ARG A 48 -4.06 -5.43 11.35
C ARG A 48 -3.36 -6.78 11.47
N ARG A 49 -4.03 -7.87 11.03
CA ARG A 49 -3.60 -9.25 11.26
C ARG A 49 -2.54 -9.76 10.28
N ALA A 50 -2.60 -9.34 9.02
CA ALA A 50 -1.80 -9.99 7.98
C ALA A 50 -0.30 -9.72 8.17
N GLU A 51 0.52 -10.76 8.17
CA GLU A 51 1.98 -10.66 8.23
C GLU A 51 2.64 -10.77 6.85
N TYR A 52 1.83 -10.98 5.81
CA TYR A 52 2.30 -11.30 4.46
C TYR A 52 2.34 -10.07 3.54
N PRO A 53 3.50 -9.73 2.93
CA PRO A 53 3.62 -8.56 2.04
C PRO A 53 2.68 -8.57 0.83
N PHE A 54 2.41 -9.75 0.27
CA PHE A 54 1.48 -9.87 -0.85
C PHE A 54 0.03 -9.59 -0.46
N VAL A 55 -0.35 -9.83 0.80
CA VAL A 55 -1.67 -9.45 1.35
C VAL A 55 -1.75 -7.95 1.57
N TRP A 56 -0.69 -7.31 2.10
CA TRP A 56 -0.64 -5.85 2.24
C TRP A 56 -0.84 -5.16 0.88
N GLN A 57 -0.19 -5.68 -0.16
CA GLN A 57 -0.32 -5.17 -1.51
C GLN A 57 -1.70 -5.44 -2.13
N ALA A 58 -2.39 -6.50 -1.72
CA ALA A 58 -3.77 -6.76 -2.14
C ALA A 58 -4.74 -5.77 -1.50
N ILE A 59 -4.61 -5.55 -0.19
CA ILE A 59 -5.39 -4.52 0.53
C ILE A 59 -5.15 -3.14 -0.08
N ALA A 60 -3.89 -2.77 -0.34
CA ALA A 60 -3.56 -1.47 -0.96
C ALA A 60 -4.02 -1.31 -2.41
N ARG A 61 -4.43 -2.39 -3.08
CA ARG A 61 -5.06 -2.37 -4.42
C ARG A 61 -6.58 -2.36 -4.35
N ASN A 62 -7.17 -2.77 -3.23
CA ASN A 62 -8.61 -2.91 -3.09
C ASN A 62 -9.25 -1.51 -2.95
N ALA A 63 -10.13 -1.15 -3.89
CA ALA A 63 -10.78 0.16 -3.93
C ALA A 63 -11.72 0.42 -2.75
N ALA A 64 -12.21 -0.63 -2.07
CA ALA A 64 -13.01 -0.52 -0.86
C ALA A 64 -12.17 -0.31 0.40
N ALA A 65 -10.84 -0.36 0.31
CA ALA A 65 -9.97 -0.21 1.47
C ALA A 65 -10.13 1.19 2.10
N PRO A 66 -10.58 1.27 3.36
CA PRO A 66 -10.74 2.54 4.03
C PRO A 66 -9.37 3.12 4.42
N THR A 67 -9.32 4.43 4.63
CA THR A 67 -8.09 5.15 4.99
C THR A 67 -7.40 4.55 6.21
N GLU A 68 -8.15 4.08 7.20
CA GLU A 68 -7.64 3.47 8.43
C GLU A 68 -6.91 2.15 8.15
N ALA A 69 -7.45 1.33 7.24
CA ALA A 69 -6.79 0.08 6.83
C ALA A 69 -5.48 0.38 6.09
N LEU A 70 -5.50 1.35 5.18
CA LEU A 70 -4.32 1.77 4.44
C LEU A 70 -3.27 2.41 5.35
N ALA A 71 -3.70 3.18 6.36
CA ALA A 71 -2.83 3.76 7.38
C ALA A 71 -2.10 2.69 8.19
N ALA A 72 -2.74 1.57 8.51
CA ALA A 72 -2.11 0.45 9.21
C ALA A 72 -0.99 -0.25 8.40
N LEU A 73 -0.93 -0.01 7.08
CA LEU A 73 0.11 -0.52 6.20
C LEU A 73 1.26 0.48 5.98
N VAL A 74 1.07 1.76 6.32
CA VAL A 74 2.11 2.78 6.20
C VAL A 74 3.28 2.44 7.12
N GLY A 75 4.49 2.48 6.57
CA GLY A 75 5.72 2.19 7.31
C GLY A 75 6.02 0.71 7.52
N ARG A 76 5.15 -0.22 7.08
CA ARG A 76 5.49 -1.65 7.09
C ARG A 76 6.70 -1.93 6.19
N ARG A 77 7.63 -2.75 6.69
CA ARG A 77 8.87 -3.12 6.03
C ARG A 77 8.94 -4.62 5.82
N ASN A 78 9.59 -5.06 4.74
CA ASN A 78 9.88 -6.45 4.47
C ASN A 78 11.17 -6.60 3.65
N SER A 79 11.16 -6.10 2.43
CA SER A 79 12.30 -6.15 1.50
C SER A 79 12.16 -4.99 0.53
N ASP A 80 13.27 -4.48 0.03
CA ASP A 80 13.29 -3.31 -0.86
C ASP A 80 12.27 -3.44 -2.00
N HIS A 81 12.14 -4.63 -2.61
CA HIS A 81 11.16 -4.87 -3.66
C HIS A 81 9.71 -4.70 -3.18
N ASN A 82 9.35 -5.33 -2.06
CA ASN A 82 8.00 -5.29 -1.51
C ASN A 82 7.66 -3.90 -0.94
N ASP A 83 8.63 -3.23 -0.33
CA ASP A 83 8.47 -1.91 0.29
C ASP A 83 8.25 -0.84 -0.79
N ASN A 84 9.05 -0.88 -1.86
CA ASN A 84 8.88 0.00 -3.01
C ASN A 84 7.53 -0.23 -3.71
N ARG A 85 7.06 -1.48 -3.80
CA ARG A 85 5.75 -1.79 -4.38
C ARG A 85 4.60 -1.32 -3.50
N LEU A 86 4.66 -1.58 -2.19
CA LEU A 86 3.62 -1.18 -1.24
C LEU A 86 3.49 0.34 -1.17
N THR A 87 4.59 1.07 -1.00
CA THR A 87 4.59 2.53 -0.96
C THR A 87 4.06 3.14 -2.25
N HIS A 88 4.35 2.54 -3.40
CA HIS A 88 3.78 2.96 -4.68
C HIS A 88 2.25 2.81 -4.71
N LEU A 89 1.74 1.66 -4.27
CA LEU A 89 0.30 1.39 -4.23
C LEU A 89 -0.43 2.36 -3.28
N LEU A 90 0.09 2.55 -2.07
CA LEU A 90 -0.46 3.48 -1.09
C LEU A 90 -0.45 4.92 -1.62
N ALA A 91 0.63 5.36 -2.28
CA ALA A 91 0.71 6.71 -2.84
C ALA A 91 -0.26 6.94 -4.00
N ALA A 92 -0.65 5.88 -4.71
CA ALA A 92 -1.61 5.94 -5.80
C ALA A 92 -3.06 5.85 -5.32
N HIS A 93 -3.31 5.41 -4.08
CA HIS A 93 -4.66 5.15 -3.60
C HIS A 93 -5.38 6.45 -3.20
N PRO A 94 -6.59 6.74 -3.75
CA PRO A 94 -7.27 8.00 -3.50
C PRO A 94 -7.69 8.18 -2.03
N ALA A 95 -8.07 7.10 -1.35
CA ALA A 95 -8.48 7.14 0.05
C ALA A 95 -7.35 7.57 1.01
N VAL A 96 -6.07 7.34 0.67
CA VAL A 96 -4.93 7.77 1.52
C VAL A 96 -4.89 9.29 1.57
N THR A 97 -5.31 9.83 2.71
CA THR A 97 -5.49 11.27 2.98
C THR A 97 -5.10 11.58 4.42
N GLY A 98 -5.02 12.87 4.75
CA GLY A 98 -4.73 13.34 6.12
C GLY A 98 -3.46 12.71 6.71
N ALA A 99 -3.55 12.26 7.96
CA ALA A 99 -2.43 11.69 8.70
C ALA A 99 -1.80 10.45 8.04
N ALA A 100 -2.59 9.65 7.30
CA ALA A 100 -2.07 8.49 6.58
C ALA A 100 -1.16 8.92 5.41
N LEU A 101 -1.57 9.97 4.70
CA LEU A 101 -0.76 10.56 3.63
C LEU A 101 0.52 11.21 4.19
N ASP A 102 0.41 11.88 5.34
CA ASP A 102 1.56 12.44 6.04
C ASP A 102 2.57 11.36 6.46
N GLY A 103 2.09 10.29 7.10
CA GLY A 103 2.93 9.16 7.50
C GLY A 103 3.58 8.45 6.30
N LEU A 104 2.89 8.40 5.16
CA LEU A 104 3.45 7.85 3.93
C LEU A 104 4.60 8.70 3.39
N VAL A 105 4.51 10.03 3.46
CA VAL A 105 5.62 10.93 3.11
C VAL A 105 6.83 10.67 4.01
N GLU A 106 6.63 10.52 5.32
CA GLU A 106 7.72 10.23 6.25
C GLU A 106 8.35 8.84 5.99
N SER A 107 7.54 7.83 5.69
CA SER A 107 8.02 6.49 5.33
C SER A 107 8.88 6.52 4.06
N VAL A 108 8.44 7.27 3.05
CA VAL A 108 9.21 7.47 1.80
C VAL A 108 10.48 8.28 2.04
N ALA A 109 10.44 9.26 2.94
CA ALA A 109 11.62 10.02 3.33
C ALA A 109 12.67 9.11 4.01
N ALA A 110 12.24 8.22 4.90
CA ALA A 110 13.14 7.24 5.54
C ALA A 110 13.82 6.34 4.50
N LEU A 111 13.05 5.77 3.56
CA LEU A 111 13.60 4.98 2.45
C LEU A 111 14.63 5.76 1.64
N LEU A 112 14.33 7.01 1.27
CA LEU A 112 15.28 7.86 0.55
C LEU A 112 16.51 8.22 1.39
N ALA A 113 16.39 8.35 2.72
CA ALA A 113 17.51 8.59 3.61
C ALA A 113 18.46 7.39 3.69
N GLU A 114 17.90 6.18 3.66
CA GLU A 114 18.63 4.90 3.59
C GLU A 114 19.31 4.67 2.23
N GLY A 115 19.03 5.52 1.23
CA GLY A 115 19.59 5.41 -0.12
C GLY A 115 18.76 4.58 -1.08
N GLU A 116 17.60 4.08 -0.63
CA GLU A 116 16.62 3.43 -1.50
C GLU A 116 16.01 4.42 -2.50
N ARG A 117 15.30 3.87 -3.48
CA ARG A 117 14.78 4.62 -4.63
C ARG A 117 13.31 4.32 -4.88
N PRO A 118 12.38 4.72 -3.98
CA PRO A 118 10.92 4.59 -4.16
C PRO A 118 10.36 5.59 -5.20
N TYR A 119 10.95 5.59 -6.40
CA TYR A 119 10.76 6.62 -7.42
C TYR A 119 9.28 6.80 -7.80
N ALA A 120 8.59 5.68 -8.04
CA ALA A 120 7.19 5.70 -8.45
C ALA A 120 6.28 6.25 -7.34
N ALA A 121 6.57 5.94 -6.07
CA ALA A 121 5.82 6.47 -4.94
C ALA A 121 6.01 7.98 -4.80
N VAL A 122 7.26 8.46 -4.87
CA VAL A 122 7.55 9.91 -4.76
C VAL A 122 6.87 10.69 -5.87
N LEU A 123 6.84 10.20 -7.11
CA LEU A 123 6.14 10.90 -8.20
C LEU A 123 4.63 10.93 -8.01
N ARG A 124 4.03 9.86 -7.46
CA ARG A 124 2.60 9.85 -7.10
C ARG A 124 2.30 10.86 -6.01
N LEU A 125 3.10 10.88 -4.94
CA LEU A 125 3.00 11.90 -3.88
C LEU A 125 3.20 13.31 -4.46
N ALA A 126 4.14 13.49 -5.38
CA ALA A 126 4.38 14.77 -6.07
C ALA A 126 3.25 15.19 -7.02
N ALA A 127 2.26 14.34 -7.30
CA ALA A 127 1.05 14.69 -8.03
C ALA A 127 -0.14 15.02 -7.11
N ARG A 128 -0.10 14.63 -5.81
CA ARG A 128 -1.18 14.85 -4.82
C ARG A 128 -1.33 16.33 -4.42
N PRO A 129 -2.38 17.06 -4.83
CA PRO A 129 -2.55 18.49 -4.52
C PRO A 129 -2.65 18.77 -3.02
N GLU A 130 -3.07 17.78 -2.23
CA GLU A 130 -3.23 17.88 -0.77
C GLU A 130 -1.87 18.06 -0.06
N LEU A 131 -0.76 17.65 -0.70
CA LEU A 131 0.57 17.74 -0.12
C LEU A 131 1.25 19.08 -0.46
N PRO A 132 1.78 19.82 0.53
CA PRO A 132 2.52 21.04 0.29
C PRO A 132 3.72 20.81 -0.63
N ALA A 133 3.88 21.68 -1.63
CA ALA A 133 4.97 21.59 -2.60
C ALA A 133 6.35 21.59 -1.92
N GLU A 134 6.54 22.38 -0.86
CA GLU A 134 7.81 22.43 -0.10
C GLU A 134 8.15 21.11 0.55
N ARG A 135 7.16 20.39 1.07
CA ARG A 135 7.36 19.07 1.67
C ARG A 135 7.83 18.05 0.63
N ILE A 136 7.24 18.09 -0.57
CA ILE A 136 7.68 17.24 -1.68
C ILE A 136 9.09 17.64 -2.18
N ARG A 137 9.39 18.94 -2.26
CA ARG A 137 10.75 19.41 -2.63
C ARG A 137 11.80 18.93 -1.65
N ALA A 138 11.47 18.83 -0.35
CA ALA A 138 12.38 18.31 0.66
C ALA A 138 12.83 16.87 0.38
N LEU A 139 11.95 16.01 -0.15
CA LEU A 139 12.32 14.64 -0.55
C LEU A 139 13.43 14.61 -1.61
N GLY A 140 13.48 15.62 -2.49
CA GLY A 140 14.51 15.75 -3.53
C GLY A 140 15.92 16.05 -3.00
N ARG A 141 16.04 16.43 -1.72
CA ARG A 141 17.33 16.74 -1.05
C ARG A 141 17.92 15.53 -0.32
N LEU A 142 17.18 14.44 -0.20
CA LEU A 142 17.62 13.24 0.50
C LEU A 142 18.66 12.45 -0.31
N PRO A 143 19.54 11.66 0.34
CA PRO A 143 20.60 10.90 -0.31
C PRO A 143 20.16 10.02 -1.49
N GLY A 144 19.05 9.28 -1.35
CA GLY A 144 18.47 8.42 -2.38
C GLY A 144 17.84 9.18 -3.56
N ALA A 145 17.71 10.51 -3.46
CA ALA A 145 17.10 11.32 -4.50
C ALA A 145 18.05 11.59 -5.66
N SER A 146 17.96 10.76 -6.70
CA SER A 146 18.72 10.94 -7.94
C SER A 146 18.33 12.23 -8.69
N ALA A 147 19.20 12.70 -9.59
CA ALA A 147 18.90 13.83 -10.49
C ALA A 147 17.62 13.60 -11.31
N ARG A 148 17.34 12.34 -11.71
CA ARG A 148 16.09 11.98 -12.40
C ARG A 148 14.88 12.16 -11.49
N LEU A 149 14.99 11.83 -10.21
CA LEU A 149 13.91 12.02 -9.25
C LEU A 149 13.65 13.49 -8.99
N ARG A 150 14.70 14.28 -8.76
CA ARG A 150 14.59 15.73 -8.57
C ARG A 150 13.87 16.41 -9.75
N ARG A 151 14.26 16.09 -10.99
CA ARG A 151 13.57 16.58 -12.20
C ARG A 151 12.12 16.12 -12.27
N GLY A 152 11.83 14.88 -11.90
CA GLY A 152 10.47 14.34 -11.86
C GLY A 152 9.58 15.10 -10.87
N ILE A 153 10.09 15.37 -9.66
CA ILE A 153 9.41 16.19 -8.65
C ILE A 153 9.10 17.58 -9.20
N THR A 154 10.10 18.27 -9.77
CA THR A 154 9.90 19.62 -10.35
C THR A 154 8.79 19.61 -11.41
N ARG A 155 8.79 18.62 -12.30
CA ARG A 155 7.77 18.50 -13.36
C ARG A 155 6.38 18.22 -12.80
N ALA A 156 6.27 17.29 -11.86
CA ALA A 156 5.00 16.93 -11.25
C ALA A 156 4.38 18.12 -10.50
N LEU A 157 5.18 18.88 -9.74
CA LEU A 157 4.72 20.08 -9.05
C LEU A 157 4.29 21.19 -10.02
N ALA A 158 5.02 21.39 -11.12
CA ALA A 158 4.62 22.36 -12.15
C ALA A 158 3.31 21.97 -12.86
N ALA A 159 3.07 20.66 -13.06
CA ALA A 159 1.83 20.19 -13.65
C ALA A 159 0.61 20.46 -12.76
N ARG A 160 0.76 20.46 -11.43
CA ARG A 160 -0.32 20.82 -10.49
C ARG A 160 -0.80 22.26 -10.63
N THR A 161 0.13 23.17 -10.92
CA THR A 161 -0.18 24.61 -11.04
C THR A 161 -0.78 24.97 -12.40
N ALA A 162 -0.71 24.07 -13.37
CA ALA A 162 -1.21 24.27 -14.73
C ALA A 162 -2.60 23.65 -14.96
N ALA A 163 -3.11 22.90 -14.00
CA ALA A 163 -4.44 22.28 -14.00
C ALA A 163 -5.42 23.11 -13.16
#